data_AF-A0A4S9ZV77-F1
#
_entry.id   AF-A0A4S9ZV77-F1
#
_cell.length_a   1.000
_cell.length_b   1.000
_cell.length_c   1.000
_cell.angle_alpha   90.00
_cell.angle_beta   90.00
_cell.angle_gamma   90.00
#
_symmetry.space_group_name_H-M   'P 1'
#
loop_
_entity.id
_entity.type
_entity.pdbx_description
1 polymer ?
#
loop_
_entity_poly.entity_id
_entity_poly.type
_entity_poly.pdbx_seq_one_letter_code
_entity_poly.pdbx_strand_id
1 'polypeptide(L)'
;MNDNHASDAYAWSGIIVRQAYALRLHRDPDIILPNISPVEKHTRRRFWQAILHQDTFLTVLLKLPPTATHSDVSIDSLANETEAEAQDSTRYTGSSARIENLMSISVIAPPQEVPKQPEPHILPHQRITEDVDKADVLYVKSLWRLALKVQENLCSPVSLSIPIAKNPRAKTTLVNSFREIWKNAPSFLTTSDYETLRQMAQNSGRAVRQNLFFTSNYYHCLMIIQAFEDAETGVELNFRGALEAAHEAIWTYFKLNDFFGGDAGVWWVFQHRAFEEALTMTDLLATLQASEQNSRDPLYTKCKEAVRQMIDLLQRQGGSQEMNKHRHGALLAAYEHVAI
;
A
#
# COMPACT_ATOMS: atom_id res chain seq x y z
N MET A 1 -14.44 -11.83 -10.22
CA MET A 1 -13.46 -10.74 -10.01
C MET A 1 -12.60 -11.04 -8.77
N ASN A 2 -12.45 -12.32 -8.39
CA ASN A 2 -11.65 -12.77 -7.25
C ASN A 2 -10.99 -14.12 -7.60
N ASP A 3 -10.60 -14.25 -8.87
CA ASP A 3 -10.28 -15.54 -9.51
C ASP A 3 -8.76 -15.82 -9.47
N ASN A 4 -8.02 -15.06 -8.65
CA ASN A 4 -6.63 -15.34 -8.23
C ASN A 4 -5.56 -15.46 -9.34
N HIS A 5 -5.82 -14.93 -10.53
CA HIS A 5 -4.78 -14.78 -11.56
C HIS A 5 -3.93 -13.54 -11.27
N ALA A 6 -2.90 -13.72 -10.45
CA ALA A 6 -1.92 -12.66 -10.17
C ALA A 6 -1.28 -12.08 -11.45
N SER A 7 -1.12 -12.92 -12.49
CA SER A 7 -0.70 -12.51 -13.83
C SER A 7 -1.66 -11.51 -14.49
N ASP A 8 -2.96 -11.71 -14.31
CA ASP A 8 -3.98 -10.82 -14.87
C ASP A 8 -3.94 -9.48 -14.14
N ALA A 9 -3.77 -9.49 -12.82
CA ALA A 9 -3.63 -8.26 -12.04
C ALA A 9 -2.46 -7.39 -12.55
N TYR A 10 -1.33 -8.01 -12.91
CA TYR A 10 -0.19 -7.27 -13.47
C TYR A 10 -0.47 -6.74 -14.87
N ALA A 11 -1.06 -7.56 -15.73
CA ALA A 11 -1.46 -7.13 -17.07
C ALA A 11 -2.46 -5.96 -17.02
N TRP A 12 -3.45 -6.03 -16.12
CA TRP A 12 -4.41 -4.96 -15.86
C TRP A 12 -3.74 -3.70 -15.32
N SER A 13 -2.80 -3.84 -14.37
CA SER A 13 -2.02 -2.70 -13.86
C SER A 13 -1.30 -1.98 -15.01
N GLY A 14 -0.62 -2.72 -15.89
CA GLY A 14 0.06 -2.13 -17.04
C GLY A 14 -0.89 -1.45 -18.04
N ILE A 15 -2.11 -1.98 -18.25
CA ILE A 15 -3.14 -1.32 -19.06
C ILE A 15 -3.57 -0.01 -18.40
N ILE A 16 -3.86 -0.03 -17.10
CA ILE A 16 -4.30 1.15 -16.35
C ILE A 16 -3.22 2.24 -16.37
N VAL A 17 -1.94 1.91 -16.21
CA VAL A 17 -0.84 2.87 -16.31
C VAL A 17 -0.77 3.50 -17.70
N ARG A 18 -0.91 2.72 -18.77
CA ARG A 18 -0.97 3.27 -20.15
C ARG A 18 -2.14 4.23 -20.34
N GLN A 19 -3.32 3.91 -19.80
CA GLN A 19 -4.47 4.83 -19.83
C GLN A 19 -4.21 6.10 -19.01
N ALA A 20 -3.59 5.97 -17.84
CA ALA A 20 -3.21 7.12 -17.00
C ALA A 20 -2.20 8.03 -17.71
N TYR A 21 -1.28 7.47 -18.49
CA TYR A 21 -0.35 8.21 -19.34
C TYR A 21 -1.06 8.93 -20.49
N ALA A 22 -1.98 8.26 -21.19
CA ALA A 22 -2.79 8.88 -22.23
C ALA A 22 -3.62 10.07 -21.70
N LEU A 23 -4.19 9.92 -20.49
CA LEU A 23 -4.94 10.96 -19.78
C LEU A 23 -4.05 12.01 -19.10
N ARG A 24 -2.72 11.86 -19.16
CA ARG A 24 -1.72 12.73 -18.51
C ARG A 24 -1.96 12.90 -17.00
N LEU A 25 -2.39 11.84 -16.30
CA LEU A 25 -2.57 11.86 -14.85
C LEU A 25 -1.24 11.95 -14.09
N HIS A 26 -0.19 11.38 -14.69
CA HIS A 26 1.19 11.46 -14.21
C HIS A 26 1.84 12.84 -14.32
N ARG A 27 1.14 13.82 -14.90
CA ARG A 27 1.62 15.19 -15.09
C ARG A 27 0.96 16.14 -14.10
N ASP A 28 1.72 17.07 -13.51
CA ASP A 28 1.19 18.04 -12.56
C ASP A 28 0.09 18.88 -13.21
N PRO A 29 -1.17 18.78 -12.72
CA PRO A 29 -2.29 19.49 -13.31
C PRO A 29 -2.14 21.01 -13.24
N ASP A 30 -1.33 21.57 -12.32
CA ASP A 30 -1.06 23.02 -12.32
C ASP A 30 -0.23 23.47 -13.53
N ILE A 31 0.55 22.57 -14.14
CA ILE A 31 1.37 22.86 -15.31
C ILE A 31 0.59 22.60 -16.59
N ILE A 32 -0.03 21.42 -16.71
CA ILE A 32 -0.63 20.98 -17.98
C ILE A 32 -2.07 21.44 -18.18
N LEU A 33 -2.78 21.78 -17.11
CA LEU A 33 -4.19 22.14 -17.10
C LEU A 33 -4.44 23.30 -16.11
N PRO A 34 -3.81 24.47 -16.29
CA PRO A 34 -3.84 25.54 -15.29
C PRO A 34 -5.26 26.03 -14.96
N ASN A 35 -6.17 25.95 -15.93
CA ASN A 35 -7.51 26.54 -15.88
C ASN A 35 -8.62 25.61 -15.37
N ILE A 36 -8.30 24.35 -15.01
CA ILE A 36 -9.32 23.44 -14.44
C ILE A 36 -9.55 23.72 -12.95
N SER A 37 -10.70 23.31 -12.42
CA SER A 37 -11.04 23.52 -11.02
C SER A 37 -10.06 22.83 -10.07
N PRO A 38 -9.80 23.37 -8.86
CA PRO A 38 -8.95 22.72 -7.87
C PRO A 38 -9.41 21.31 -7.53
N VAL A 39 -10.73 21.08 -7.44
CA VAL A 39 -11.32 19.75 -7.21
C VAL A 39 -10.88 18.75 -8.28
N GLU A 40 -10.89 19.16 -9.55
CA GLU A 40 -10.43 18.30 -10.65
C GLU A 40 -8.92 18.05 -10.57
N LYS A 41 -8.12 19.06 -10.24
CA LYS A 41 -6.66 18.90 -10.01
C LYS A 41 -6.39 17.87 -8.91
N HIS A 42 -7.07 17.97 -7.77
CA HIS A 42 -6.93 17.03 -6.66
C HIS A 42 -7.40 15.63 -7.02
N THR A 43 -8.51 15.50 -7.75
CA THR A 43 -9.01 14.22 -8.23
C THR A 43 -7.99 13.52 -9.13
N ARG A 44 -7.39 14.25 -10.07
CA ARG A 44 -6.32 13.72 -10.95
C ARG A 44 -5.10 13.26 -10.16
N ARG A 45 -4.69 14.02 -9.13
CA ARG A 45 -3.58 13.65 -8.22
C ARG A 45 -3.89 12.36 -7.42
N ARG A 46 -5.09 12.26 -6.85
CA ARG A 46 -5.55 11.08 -6.10
C ARG A 46 -5.58 9.84 -7.00
N PHE A 47 -6.09 9.96 -8.22
CA PHE A 47 -6.08 8.85 -9.18
C PHE A 47 -4.67 8.43 -9.57
N TRP A 48 -3.78 9.38 -9.88
CA TRP A 48 -2.40 9.06 -10.21
C TRP A 48 -1.70 8.31 -9.06
N GLN A 49 -1.85 8.80 -7.83
CA GLN A 49 -1.26 8.15 -6.66
C GLN A 49 -1.78 6.73 -6.47
N ALA A 50 -3.09 6.50 -6.61
CA ALA A 50 -3.68 5.17 -6.47
C ALA A 50 -3.12 4.19 -7.51
N ILE A 51 -2.95 4.65 -8.75
CA ILE A 51 -2.39 3.87 -9.85
C ILE A 51 -0.91 3.56 -9.61
N LEU A 52 -0.11 4.57 -9.23
CA LEU A 52 1.31 4.40 -8.92
C LEU A 52 1.53 3.42 -7.76
N HIS A 53 0.71 3.53 -6.71
CA HIS A 53 0.75 2.63 -5.57
C HIS A 53 0.44 1.18 -5.99
N GLN A 54 -0.65 0.97 -6.73
CA GLN A 54 -1.03 -0.34 -7.24
C GLN A 54 0.10 -0.97 -8.07
N ASP A 55 0.65 -0.21 -9.01
CA ASP A 55 1.75 -0.67 -9.87
C ASP A 55 2.99 -1.04 -9.05
N THR A 56 3.41 -0.16 -8.14
CA THR A 56 4.62 -0.36 -7.33
C THR A 56 4.53 -1.62 -6.47
N PHE A 57 3.47 -1.78 -5.67
CA PHE A 57 3.41 -2.89 -4.72
C PHE A 57 3.04 -4.22 -5.35
N LEU A 58 2.36 -4.21 -6.50
CA LEU A 58 2.20 -5.41 -7.31
C LEU A 58 3.52 -5.85 -7.95
N THR A 59 4.35 -4.89 -8.35
CA THR A 59 5.68 -5.12 -8.90
C THR A 59 6.61 -5.75 -7.86
N VAL A 60 6.59 -5.26 -6.62
CA VAL A 60 7.31 -5.90 -5.50
C VAL A 60 6.86 -7.34 -5.32
N LEU A 61 5.54 -7.56 -5.24
CA LEU A 61 4.95 -8.87 -4.97
C LEU A 61 5.27 -9.90 -6.06
N LEU A 62 5.27 -9.48 -7.32
CA LEU A 62 5.48 -10.40 -8.45
C LEU A 62 6.93 -10.44 -8.95
N LYS A 63 7.81 -9.61 -8.37
CA LYS A 63 9.21 -9.45 -8.80
C LYS A 63 9.32 -9.10 -10.30
N LEU A 64 8.39 -8.28 -10.78
CA LEU A 64 8.32 -7.82 -12.17
C LEU A 64 8.91 -6.40 -12.29
N PRO A 65 9.06 -5.82 -13.50
CA PRO A 65 9.39 -4.40 -13.66
C PRO A 65 8.19 -3.49 -13.39
N PRO A 66 8.40 -2.30 -12.78
CA PRO A 66 7.34 -1.31 -12.62
C PRO A 66 6.95 -0.77 -13.99
N THR A 67 5.65 -0.54 -14.21
CA THR A 67 5.16 -0.01 -15.49
C THR A 67 5.04 1.52 -15.48
N ALA A 68 4.88 2.11 -14.30
CA ALA A 68 4.91 3.56 -14.11
C ALA A 68 6.36 4.03 -13.90
N THR A 69 6.97 4.65 -14.91
CA THR A 69 8.39 5.06 -14.88
C THR A 69 8.62 6.57 -14.81
N HIS A 70 7.60 7.37 -15.14
CA HIS A 70 7.69 8.84 -15.18
C HIS A 70 6.52 9.52 -14.47
N SER A 71 6.84 10.55 -13.67
CA SER A 71 5.88 11.50 -13.09
C SER A 71 6.58 12.80 -12.68
N ASP A 72 5.89 13.93 -12.80
CA ASP A 72 6.31 15.21 -12.22
C ASP A 72 5.31 15.73 -11.16
N VAL A 73 4.35 14.90 -10.72
CA VAL A 73 3.38 15.30 -9.69
C VAL A 73 4.05 15.26 -8.33
N SER A 74 4.10 16.41 -7.65
CA SER A 74 4.66 16.50 -6.29
C SER A 74 3.70 15.95 -5.24
N ILE A 75 4.25 15.23 -4.25
CA ILE A 75 3.51 14.74 -3.08
C ILE A 75 2.86 15.88 -2.30
N ASP A 76 3.54 17.03 -2.21
CA ASP A 76 3.08 18.17 -1.43
C ASP A 76 1.94 18.94 -2.12
N SER A 77 1.69 18.67 -3.41
CA SER A 77 0.57 19.26 -4.18
C SER A 77 -0.81 18.71 -3.82
N LEU A 78 -0.87 17.61 -3.04
CA LEU A 78 -2.12 17.08 -2.52
C LEU A 78 -2.55 17.85 -1.26
N ALA A 79 -3.80 18.32 -1.22
CA ALA A 79 -4.37 19.09 -0.13
C ALA A 79 -5.73 18.49 0.29
N ASN A 80 -6.20 18.83 1.48
CA ASN A 80 -7.58 18.49 1.92
C ASN A 80 -8.61 19.42 1.26
N GLU A 81 -9.90 19.05 1.32
CA GLU A 81 -11.00 19.80 0.72
C GLU A 81 -11.04 21.26 1.21
N THR A 82 -10.86 21.50 2.51
CA THR A 82 -10.78 22.87 3.07
C THR A 82 -9.63 23.68 2.47
N GLU A 83 -8.44 23.09 2.32
CA GLU A 83 -7.27 23.72 1.71
C GLU A 83 -7.48 23.96 0.21
N ALA A 84 -8.15 23.03 -0.48
CA ALA A 84 -8.49 23.15 -1.89
C ALA A 84 -9.51 24.27 -2.14
N GLU A 85 -10.54 24.38 -1.29
CA GLU A 85 -11.55 25.44 -1.33
C GLU A 85 -10.93 26.82 -1.00
N ALA A 86 -9.99 26.88 -0.06
CA ALA A 86 -9.24 28.11 0.24
C ALA A 86 -8.36 28.57 -0.95
N GLN A 87 -7.76 27.61 -1.68
CA GLN A 87 -7.03 27.88 -2.93
C GLN A 87 -7.96 28.34 -4.07
N ASP A 88 -9.22 27.89 -4.06
CA ASP A 88 -10.23 28.31 -5.03
C ASP A 88 -10.74 29.74 -4.75
N SER A 89 -10.99 30.03 -3.48
CA SER A 89 -11.48 31.33 -2.99
C SER A 89 -10.49 32.48 -3.26
N THR A 90 -9.20 32.19 -3.35
CA THR A 90 -8.16 33.18 -3.69
C THR A 90 -8.01 33.41 -5.19
N ARG A 91 -8.54 32.53 -6.06
CA ARG A 91 -8.53 32.69 -7.53
C ARG A 91 -9.82 33.29 -8.09
N TYR A 92 -10.94 33.19 -7.36
CA TYR A 92 -12.23 33.75 -7.77
C TYR A 92 -12.46 35.19 -7.27
N THR A 93 -11.70 36.14 -7.83
CA THR A 93 -12.15 37.55 -7.91
C THR A 93 -12.39 38.01 -9.35
N GLY A 94 -12.29 37.11 -10.34
CA GLY A 94 -12.59 37.39 -11.75
C GLY A 94 -13.46 36.31 -12.38
N SER A 95 -14.67 36.70 -12.80
CA SER A 95 -15.58 36.08 -13.77
C SER A 95 -15.36 34.59 -14.10
N SER A 96 -16.34 33.76 -13.72
CA SER A 96 -16.51 32.38 -14.18
C SER A 96 -16.63 32.33 -15.72
N ALA A 97 -15.51 32.11 -16.39
CA ALA A 97 -15.49 31.69 -17.79
C ALA A 97 -15.45 30.16 -17.85
N ARG A 98 -16.51 29.51 -17.36
CA ARG A 98 -16.84 28.16 -17.81
C ARG A 98 -17.08 28.32 -19.32
N ILE A 99 -16.25 27.72 -20.17
CA ILE A 99 -16.50 27.72 -21.61
C ILE A 99 -17.81 26.93 -21.80
N GLU A 100 -18.92 27.65 -21.88
CA GLU A 100 -20.22 27.08 -22.19
C GLU A 100 -20.14 26.53 -23.61
N ASN A 101 -20.37 25.23 -23.75
CA ASN A 101 -20.46 24.62 -25.06
C ASN A 101 -21.70 25.20 -25.76
N LEU A 102 -21.47 26.16 -26.67
CA LEU A 102 -22.53 26.89 -27.39
C LEU A 102 -23.41 25.99 -28.27
N MET A 103 -22.98 24.74 -28.50
CA MET A 103 -23.75 23.72 -29.21
C MET A 103 -24.47 22.73 -28.26
N SER A 104 -24.43 22.96 -26.95
CA SER A 104 -25.18 22.17 -25.98
C SER A 104 -26.69 22.37 -26.17
N ILE A 105 -27.45 21.28 -26.09
CA ILE A 105 -28.92 21.32 -26.22
C ILE A 105 -29.57 22.25 -25.18
N SER A 106 -28.93 22.40 -24.02
CA SER A 106 -29.35 23.31 -22.95
C SER A 106 -29.14 24.81 -23.25
N VAL A 107 -28.32 25.16 -24.24
CA VAL A 107 -28.10 26.53 -24.74
C VAL A 107 -29.02 26.83 -25.93
N ILE A 108 -29.27 25.83 -26.79
CA ILE A 108 -30.14 25.94 -27.98
C ILE A 108 -31.64 25.87 -27.60
N ALA A 109 -31.98 25.08 -26.57
CA ALA A 109 -33.31 24.97 -26.01
C ALA A 109 -33.21 25.05 -24.47
N PRO A 110 -33.33 26.25 -23.88
CA PRO A 110 -33.30 26.39 -22.43
C PRO A 110 -34.38 25.49 -21.82
N PRO A 111 -34.04 24.62 -20.85
CA PRO A 111 -35.05 23.83 -20.15
C PRO A 111 -36.10 24.79 -19.59
N GLN A 112 -37.38 24.54 -19.85
CA GLN A 112 -38.45 25.16 -19.06
C GLN A 112 -38.10 24.97 -17.59
N GLU A 113 -38.35 25.98 -16.75
CA GLU A 113 -38.09 25.93 -15.31
C GLU A 113 -38.83 24.75 -14.66
N VAL A 114 -38.24 23.56 -14.74
CA VAL A 114 -38.59 22.44 -13.89
C VAL A 114 -38.16 22.90 -12.49
N PRO A 115 -39.06 22.86 -11.49
CA PRO A 115 -38.66 23.11 -10.11
C PRO A 115 -37.42 22.28 -9.84
N LYS A 116 -36.32 22.94 -9.44
CA LYS A 116 -35.08 22.24 -9.06
C LYS A 116 -35.51 21.09 -8.16
N GLN A 117 -35.36 19.85 -8.64
CA GLN A 117 -35.55 18.70 -7.76
C GLN A 117 -34.66 18.98 -6.55
N PRO A 118 -35.18 18.86 -5.32
CA PRO A 118 -34.34 19.06 -4.14
C PRO A 118 -33.12 18.15 -4.31
N GLU A 119 -31.93 18.74 -4.22
CA GLU A 119 -30.69 17.99 -4.29
C GLU A 119 -30.84 16.75 -3.40
N PRO A 120 -30.51 15.55 -3.89
CA PRO A 120 -30.70 14.33 -3.11
C PRO A 120 -30.05 14.55 -1.75
N HIS A 121 -30.86 14.39 -0.69
CA HIS A 121 -30.38 14.60 0.67
C HIS A 121 -29.15 13.72 0.89
N ILE A 122 -27.97 14.35 0.94
CA ILE A 122 -26.72 13.67 1.27
C ILE A 122 -26.94 13.14 2.69
N LEU A 123 -27.05 11.82 2.81
CA LEU A 123 -27.27 11.19 4.09
C LEU A 123 -26.04 11.49 4.96
N PRO A 124 -26.18 11.69 6.28
CA PRO A 124 -25.04 12.05 7.14
C PRO A 124 -23.83 11.12 7.01
N HIS A 125 -24.05 9.83 6.71
CA HIS A 125 -22.99 8.84 6.48
C HIS A 125 -22.27 8.96 5.12
N GLN A 126 -22.79 9.78 4.19
CA GLN A 126 -22.17 10.09 2.91
C GLN A 126 -21.30 11.36 2.98
N ARG A 127 -21.37 12.13 4.07
CA ARG A 127 -20.54 13.31 4.28
C ARG A 127 -19.22 12.88 4.93
N ILE A 128 -18.11 13.08 4.22
CA ILE A 128 -16.78 12.95 4.79
C ILE A 128 -16.57 14.17 5.70
N THR A 129 -16.22 13.92 6.95
CA THR A 129 -15.90 15.01 7.90
C THR A 129 -14.50 15.54 7.63
N GLU A 130 -14.25 16.80 7.99
CA GLU A 130 -12.95 17.44 7.73
C GLU A 130 -11.77 16.68 8.36
N ASP A 131 -11.96 16.08 9.53
CA ASP A 131 -10.95 15.24 10.19
C ASP A 131 -10.65 13.96 9.39
N VAL A 132 -11.66 13.34 8.78
CA VAL A 132 -11.48 12.15 7.94
C VAL A 132 -10.75 12.51 6.65
N ASP A 133 -11.12 13.61 5.97
CA ASP A 133 -10.42 14.02 4.75
C ASP A 133 -8.97 14.43 5.04
N LYS A 134 -8.69 15.11 6.15
CA LYS A 134 -7.32 15.38 6.62
C LYS A 134 -6.53 14.09 6.84
N ALA A 135 -7.11 13.11 7.53
CA ALA A 135 -6.47 11.81 7.74
C ALA A 135 -6.20 11.08 6.41
N ASP A 136 -7.10 11.21 5.43
CA ASP A 136 -6.98 10.60 4.11
C ASP A 136 -5.83 11.18 3.31
N VAL A 137 -5.72 12.50 3.28
CA VAL A 137 -4.61 13.17 2.61
C VAL A 137 -3.28 12.77 3.26
N LEU A 138 -3.22 12.69 4.58
CA LEU A 138 -2.02 12.26 5.31
C LEU A 138 -1.65 10.81 5.01
N TYR A 139 -2.63 9.91 4.93
CA TYR A 139 -2.43 8.52 4.52
C TYR A 139 -1.90 8.43 3.10
N VAL A 140 -2.56 9.11 2.15
CA VAL A 140 -2.18 9.10 0.73
C VAL A 140 -0.76 9.64 0.55
N LYS A 141 -0.40 10.76 1.20
CA LYS A 141 0.96 11.31 1.17
C LYS A 141 2.00 10.34 1.73
N SER A 142 1.70 9.69 2.86
CA SER A 142 2.63 8.74 3.50
C SER A 142 2.86 7.52 2.62
N LEU A 143 1.79 6.97 2.05
CA LEU A 143 1.85 5.82 1.16
C LEU A 143 2.55 6.16 -0.17
N TRP A 144 2.36 7.38 -0.68
CA TRP A 144 3.07 7.86 -1.87
C TRP A 144 4.57 7.99 -1.62
N ARG A 145 4.99 8.58 -0.49
CA ARG A 145 6.41 8.64 -0.11
C ARG A 145 7.05 7.25 -0.07
N LEU A 146 6.35 6.29 0.52
CA LEU A 146 6.80 4.89 0.55
C LEU A 146 6.87 4.30 -0.85
N ALA A 147 5.82 4.45 -1.67
CA ALA A 147 5.77 3.90 -3.03
C ALA A 147 6.91 4.40 -3.90
N LEU A 148 7.20 5.70 -3.92
CA LEU A 148 8.32 6.26 -4.69
C LEU A 148 9.66 5.66 -4.24
N LYS A 149 9.85 5.53 -2.92
CA LYS A 149 11.07 4.94 -2.37
C LYS A 149 11.24 3.49 -2.78
N VAL A 150 10.17 2.71 -2.71
CA VAL A 150 10.11 1.29 -3.08
C VAL A 150 10.33 1.11 -4.58
N GLN A 151 9.72 1.95 -5.42
CA GLN A 151 9.89 1.88 -6.86
C GLN A 151 11.36 2.08 -7.27
N GLU A 152 12.01 3.10 -6.72
CA GLU A 152 13.40 3.43 -7.02
C GLU A 152 14.40 2.40 -6.46
N ASN A 153 14.19 1.94 -5.22
CA ASN A 153 15.22 1.20 -4.48
C ASN A 153 14.96 -0.32 -4.40
N LEU A 154 13.76 -0.79 -4.74
CA LEU A 154 13.42 -2.21 -4.77
C LEU A 154 12.97 -2.67 -6.16
N CYS A 155 11.91 -2.05 -6.70
CA CYS A 155 11.34 -2.51 -7.97
C CYS A 155 12.34 -2.42 -9.12
N SER A 156 12.99 -1.27 -9.28
CA SER A 156 13.93 -1.04 -10.38
C SER A 156 15.15 -1.97 -10.30
N PRO A 157 15.89 -2.08 -9.18
CA PRO A 157 17.01 -3.02 -9.07
C PRO A 157 16.61 -4.48 -9.28
N VAL A 158 15.54 -4.95 -8.61
CA VAL A 158 15.09 -6.34 -8.70
C VAL A 158 14.72 -6.73 -10.13
N SER A 159 13.99 -5.85 -10.83
CA SER A 159 13.58 -6.12 -12.21
C SER A 159 14.73 -6.15 -13.22
N LEU A 160 15.81 -5.44 -12.93
CA LEU A 160 17.02 -5.40 -13.76
C LEU A 160 18.06 -6.46 -13.34
N SER A 161 17.75 -7.29 -12.34
CA SER A 161 18.71 -8.22 -11.73
C SER A 161 19.98 -7.52 -11.23
N ILE A 162 19.83 -6.31 -10.71
CA ILE A 162 20.90 -5.51 -10.12
C ILE A 162 20.77 -5.55 -8.58
N PRO A 163 21.88 -5.57 -7.83
CA PRO A 163 21.86 -5.55 -6.36
C PRO A 163 21.03 -4.40 -5.79
N ILE A 164 20.17 -4.69 -4.80
CA ILE A 164 19.39 -3.68 -4.04
C ILE A 164 20.33 -2.69 -3.35
N ALA A 165 21.47 -3.17 -2.86
CA ALA A 165 22.52 -2.36 -2.26
C ALA A 165 23.87 -2.72 -2.88
N LYS A 166 24.69 -1.70 -3.20
CA LYS A 166 26.00 -1.88 -3.84
C LYS A 166 27.13 -2.26 -2.87
N ASN A 167 26.88 -2.17 -1.57
CA ASN A 167 27.81 -2.49 -0.47
C ASN A 167 27.08 -2.35 0.89
N PRO A 168 27.66 -2.83 2.01
CA PRO A 168 27.04 -2.74 3.34
C PRO A 168 26.61 -1.33 3.75
N ARG A 169 27.43 -0.32 3.45
CA ARG A 169 27.11 1.08 3.78
C ARG A 169 25.89 1.60 3.01
N ALA A 170 25.74 1.19 1.75
CA ALA A 170 24.56 1.51 0.95
C ALA A 170 23.31 0.84 1.55
N LYS A 171 23.39 -0.43 1.99
CA LYS A 171 22.30 -1.13 2.69
C LYS A 171 21.90 -0.41 3.97
N THR A 172 22.85 -0.02 4.82
CA THR A 172 22.57 0.74 6.05
C THR A 172 21.88 2.08 5.74
N THR A 173 22.36 2.79 4.72
CA THR A 173 21.78 4.07 4.28
C THR A 173 20.34 3.88 3.80
N LEU A 174 20.08 2.83 3.02
CA LEU A 174 18.75 2.47 2.54
C LEU A 174 17.80 2.16 3.70
N VAL A 175 18.21 1.31 4.65
CA VAL A 175 17.44 0.99 5.86
C VAL A 175 17.09 2.26 6.65
N ASN A 176 18.07 3.16 6.86
CA ASN A 176 17.83 4.41 7.57
C ASN A 176 16.84 5.31 6.84
N SER A 177 16.89 5.36 5.51
CA SER A 177 15.94 6.15 4.73
C SER A 177 14.50 5.62 4.83
N PHE A 178 14.31 4.30 4.95
CA PHE A 178 12.98 3.72 5.25
C PHE A 178 12.54 4.07 6.67
N ARG A 179 13.43 3.96 7.66
CA ARG A 179 13.13 4.36 9.06
C ARG A 179 12.69 5.82 9.17
N GLU A 180 13.26 6.72 8.37
CA GLU A 180 12.82 8.12 8.31
C GLU A 180 11.39 8.25 7.74
N ILE A 181 10.98 7.42 6.78
CA ILE A 181 9.59 7.41 6.29
C ILE A 181 8.64 7.02 7.44
N TRP A 182 8.97 5.97 8.19
CA TRP A 182 8.18 5.52 9.34
C TRP A 182 8.10 6.59 10.43
N LYS A 183 9.24 7.18 10.80
CA LYS A 183 9.32 8.22 11.84
C LYS A 183 8.52 9.48 11.50
N ASN A 184 8.46 9.85 10.22
CA ASN A 184 7.73 11.02 9.77
C ASN A 184 6.27 10.72 9.39
N ALA A 185 5.82 9.47 9.49
CA ALA A 185 4.44 9.12 9.25
C ALA A 185 3.55 9.59 10.41
N PRO A 186 2.29 9.98 10.14
CA PRO A 186 1.30 10.28 11.17
C PRO A 186 1.17 9.14 12.19
N SER A 187 1.04 9.48 13.47
CA SER A 187 0.99 8.50 14.56
C SER A 187 -0.11 7.45 14.38
N PHE A 188 -1.29 7.85 13.86
CA PHE A 188 -2.39 6.90 13.62
C PHE A 188 -2.04 5.82 12.59
N LEU A 189 -1.05 6.03 11.71
CA LEU A 189 -0.55 5.03 10.76
C LEU A 189 0.54 4.13 11.33
N THR A 190 1.20 4.55 12.41
CA THR A 190 2.31 3.82 13.03
C THR A 190 1.93 3.17 14.36
N THR A 191 0.73 3.41 14.89
CA THR A 191 0.19 2.70 16.05
C THR A 191 0.18 1.21 15.76
N SER A 192 0.89 0.42 16.57
CA SER A 192 1.00 -1.03 16.42
C SER A 192 0.38 -1.83 17.56
N ASP A 193 0.00 -1.17 18.67
CA ASP A 193 -0.63 -1.83 19.81
C ASP A 193 -1.98 -2.45 19.41
N TYR A 194 -2.15 -3.73 19.75
CA TYR A 194 -3.31 -4.51 19.32
C TYR A 194 -4.61 -3.98 19.93
N GLU A 195 -4.63 -3.71 21.24
CA GLU A 195 -5.84 -3.28 21.94
C GLU A 195 -6.24 -1.86 21.52
N THR A 196 -5.26 -0.97 21.32
CA THR A 196 -5.49 0.37 20.78
C THR A 196 -6.11 0.30 19.39
N LEU A 197 -5.55 -0.52 18.48
CA LEU A 197 -6.11 -0.66 17.13
C LEU A 197 -7.51 -1.31 17.14
N ARG A 198 -7.75 -2.27 18.05
CA ARG A 198 -9.06 -2.90 18.23
C ARG A 198 -10.12 -1.89 18.67
N GLN A 199 -9.80 -1.03 19.63
CA GLN A 199 -10.67 0.06 20.06
C GLN A 199 -10.89 1.09 18.94
N MET A 200 -9.83 1.45 18.21
CA MET A 200 -9.95 2.32 17.04
C MET A 200 -10.86 1.72 15.97
N ALA A 201 -10.84 0.40 15.76
CA ALA A 201 -11.65 -0.26 14.75
C ALA A 201 -13.16 -0.15 15.03
N GLN A 202 -13.55 -0.07 16.31
CA GLN A 202 -14.94 0.16 16.74
C GLN A 202 -15.44 1.57 16.36
N ASN A 203 -14.54 2.55 16.34
CA ASN A 203 -14.87 3.96 16.05
C ASN A 203 -14.70 4.31 14.56
N SER A 204 -13.63 3.82 13.94
CA SER A 204 -13.28 4.08 12.55
C SER A 204 -12.53 2.90 11.94
N GLY A 205 -13.28 1.95 11.38
CA GLY A 205 -12.69 0.85 10.60
C GLY A 205 -11.90 1.32 9.39
N ARG A 206 -12.15 2.55 8.90
CA ARG A 206 -11.42 3.15 7.78
C ARG A 206 -9.97 3.49 8.17
N ALA A 207 -9.78 4.18 9.29
CA ALA A 207 -8.46 4.58 9.78
C ALA A 207 -7.59 3.36 10.12
N VAL A 208 -8.19 2.33 10.73
CA VAL A 208 -7.46 1.09 11.04
C VAL A 208 -7.04 0.35 9.77
N ARG A 209 -7.89 0.27 8.73
CA ARG A 209 -7.45 -0.30 7.44
C ARG A 209 -6.27 0.49 6.87
N GLN A 210 -6.32 1.82 6.84
CA GLN A 210 -5.21 2.66 6.39
C GLN A 210 -3.90 2.36 7.15
N ASN A 211 -3.98 2.27 8.48
CA ASN A 211 -2.84 1.87 9.33
C ASN A 211 -2.28 0.50 8.92
N LEU A 212 -3.13 -0.53 8.85
CA LEU A 212 -2.72 -1.90 8.56
C LEU A 212 -2.10 -2.00 7.15
N PHE A 213 -2.68 -1.33 6.15
CA PHE A 213 -2.14 -1.30 4.79
C PHE A 213 -0.79 -0.58 4.73
N PHE A 214 -0.64 0.57 5.39
CA PHE A 214 0.63 1.29 5.43
C PHE A 214 1.71 0.45 6.13
N THR A 215 1.37 -0.10 7.30
CA THR A 215 2.28 -0.89 8.14
C THR A 215 2.73 -2.17 7.45
N SER A 216 1.80 -2.90 6.81
CA SER A 216 2.12 -4.11 6.03
C SER A 216 3.13 -3.80 4.93
N ASN A 217 2.84 -2.81 4.08
CA ASN A 217 3.70 -2.47 2.95
C ASN A 217 5.08 -1.99 3.43
N TYR A 218 5.13 -1.19 4.49
CA TYR A 218 6.38 -0.70 5.06
C TYR A 218 7.26 -1.85 5.56
N TYR A 219 6.75 -2.69 6.46
CA TYR A 219 7.54 -3.75 7.07
C TYR A 219 7.86 -4.87 6.09
N HIS A 220 6.98 -5.17 5.13
CA HIS A 220 7.29 -6.10 4.05
C HIS A 220 8.49 -5.63 3.21
N CYS A 221 8.53 -4.34 2.84
CA CYS A 221 9.68 -3.78 2.13
C CYS A 221 10.94 -3.79 3.00
N LEU A 222 10.81 -3.47 4.29
CA LEU A 222 11.94 -3.50 5.22
C LEU A 222 12.48 -4.92 5.41
N MET A 223 11.59 -5.93 5.46
CA MET A 223 11.96 -7.35 5.49
C MET A 223 12.81 -7.71 4.27
N ILE A 224 12.36 -7.36 3.05
CA ILE A 224 13.12 -7.62 1.82
C ILE A 224 14.52 -6.97 1.89
N ILE A 225 14.62 -5.71 2.33
CA ILE A 225 15.90 -5.00 2.42
C ILE A 225 16.82 -5.66 3.45
N GLN A 226 16.30 -6.05 4.60
CA GLN A 226 17.09 -6.71 5.65
C GLN A 226 17.54 -8.11 5.24
N ALA A 227 16.65 -8.85 4.56
CA ALA A 227 16.88 -10.17 4.02
C ALA A 227 17.86 -10.20 2.84
N PHE A 228 17.99 -9.08 2.12
CA PHE A 228 18.89 -8.98 0.97
C PHE A 228 20.35 -9.27 1.35
N GLU A 229 20.95 -10.24 0.67
CA GLU A 229 22.35 -10.56 0.75
C GLU A 229 22.92 -10.72 -0.66
N ASP A 230 24.19 -10.39 -0.81
CA ASP A 230 24.93 -10.50 -2.06
C ASP A 230 26.43 -10.57 -1.76
N ALA A 231 27.02 -11.74 -2.04
CA ALA A 231 28.43 -12.00 -1.80
C ALA A 231 29.35 -11.16 -2.69
N GLU A 232 28.93 -10.77 -3.90
CA GLU A 232 29.74 -9.97 -4.83
C GLU A 232 29.90 -8.54 -4.34
N THR A 233 28.85 -7.98 -3.73
CA THR A 233 28.88 -6.63 -3.14
C THR A 233 29.25 -6.63 -1.66
N GLY A 234 29.50 -7.80 -1.07
CA GLY A 234 29.82 -7.99 0.35
C GLY A 234 28.66 -7.62 1.29
N VAL A 235 27.43 -7.61 0.79
CA VAL A 235 26.24 -7.29 1.56
C VAL A 235 25.74 -8.55 2.26
N GLU A 236 25.69 -8.52 3.59
CA GLU A 236 25.23 -9.66 4.39
C GLU A 236 23.77 -9.53 4.81
N LEU A 237 23.10 -10.68 4.96
CA LEU A 237 21.78 -10.82 5.58
C LEU A 237 21.79 -10.23 6.99
N ASN A 238 20.84 -9.33 7.29
CA ASN A 238 20.55 -8.93 8.66
C ASN A 238 19.45 -9.84 9.22
N PHE A 239 19.87 -11.00 9.71
CA PHE A 239 18.98 -12.08 10.15
C PHE A 239 17.88 -11.60 11.12
N ARG A 240 18.30 -10.96 12.21
CA ARG A 240 17.36 -10.48 13.25
C ARG A 240 16.45 -9.37 12.71
N GLY A 241 16.99 -8.43 11.96
CA GLY A 241 16.20 -7.34 11.36
C GLY A 241 15.18 -7.83 10.34
N ALA A 242 15.49 -8.90 9.60
CA ALA A 242 14.56 -9.52 8.66
C ALA A 242 13.40 -10.21 9.40
N LEU A 243 13.68 -10.99 10.45
CA LEU A 243 12.65 -11.62 11.27
C LEU A 243 11.74 -10.62 11.98
N GLU A 244 12.32 -9.57 12.58
CA GLU A 244 11.54 -8.51 13.25
C GLU A 244 10.60 -7.82 12.25
N ALA A 245 11.10 -7.47 11.05
CA ALA A 245 10.27 -6.85 10.02
C ALA A 245 9.21 -7.81 9.46
N ALA A 246 9.55 -9.08 9.21
CA ALA A 246 8.60 -10.09 8.75
C ALA A 246 7.46 -10.30 9.75
N HIS A 247 7.80 -10.38 11.04
CA HIS A 247 6.82 -10.53 12.11
C HIS A 247 5.88 -9.31 12.22
N GLU A 248 6.42 -8.08 12.19
CA GLU A 248 5.58 -6.89 12.20
C GLU A 248 4.67 -6.80 10.97
N ALA A 249 5.16 -7.21 9.80
CA ALA A 249 4.37 -7.24 8.57
C ALA A 249 3.21 -8.25 8.66
N ILE A 250 3.47 -9.51 9.02
CA ILE A 250 2.43 -10.55 9.05
C ILE A 250 1.38 -10.29 10.12
N TRP A 251 1.79 -9.67 11.23
CA TRP A 251 0.89 -9.33 12.33
C TRP A 251 -0.19 -8.34 11.90
N THR A 252 0.05 -7.51 10.89
CA THR A 252 -0.98 -6.63 10.32
C THR A 252 -2.10 -7.40 9.62
N TYR A 253 -1.78 -8.51 8.96
CA TYR A 253 -2.78 -9.37 8.32
C TYR A 253 -3.61 -10.11 9.37
N PHE A 254 -2.99 -10.59 10.46
CA PHE A 254 -3.72 -11.23 11.54
C PHE A 254 -4.68 -10.26 12.23
N LYS A 255 -4.25 -9.02 12.49
CA LYS A 255 -5.13 -7.94 12.97
C LYS A 255 -6.27 -7.65 12.00
N LEU A 256 -6.00 -7.61 10.69
CA LEU A 256 -7.04 -7.38 9.68
C LEU A 256 -8.11 -8.49 9.74
N ASN A 257 -7.67 -9.75 9.74
CA ASN A 257 -8.57 -10.91 9.79
C ASN A 257 -9.39 -10.95 11.09
N ASP A 258 -8.79 -10.56 12.21
CA ASP A 258 -9.46 -10.54 13.50
C ASP A 258 -10.44 -9.37 13.65
N PHE A 259 -10.05 -8.14 13.26
CA PHE A 259 -10.88 -6.95 13.44
C PHE A 259 -12.04 -6.84 12.44
N PHE A 260 -11.86 -7.34 11.21
CA PHE A 260 -12.81 -7.14 10.12
C PHE A 260 -13.35 -8.44 9.51
N GLY A 261 -13.03 -9.60 10.11
CA GLY A 261 -13.54 -10.89 9.67
C GLY A 261 -13.27 -11.17 8.19
N GLY A 262 -14.28 -11.70 7.49
CA GLY A 262 -14.23 -12.16 6.09
C GLY A 262 -13.68 -11.16 5.06
N ASP A 263 -13.52 -9.87 5.41
CA ASP A 263 -12.78 -8.88 4.62
C ASP A 263 -11.39 -9.40 4.21
N ALA A 264 -10.68 -10.10 5.10
CA ALA A 264 -9.35 -10.65 4.81
C ALA A 264 -9.34 -11.60 3.59
N GLY A 265 -10.46 -12.29 3.31
CA GLY A 265 -10.61 -13.17 2.14
C GLY A 265 -10.81 -12.42 0.82
N VAL A 266 -11.16 -11.13 0.85
CA VAL A 266 -11.31 -10.28 -0.35
C VAL A 266 -9.99 -9.60 -0.72
N TRP A 267 -9.14 -9.33 0.27
CA TRP A 267 -7.86 -8.66 0.07
C TRP A 267 -6.72 -9.65 -0.23
N TRP A 268 -6.83 -10.36 -1.36
CA TRP A 268 -5.85 -11.39 -1.76
C TRP A 268 -4.39 -10.95 -1.69
N VAL A 269 -4.09 -9.72 -2.15
CA VAL A 269 -2.72 -9.16 -2.15
C VAL A 269 -2.14 -9.14 -0.72
N PHE A 270 -2.98 -8.85 0.27
CA PHE A 270 -2.58 -8.78 1.67
C PHE A 270 -2.30 -10.19 2.22
N GLN A 271 -3.18 -11.17 1.95
CA GLN A 271 -2.95 -12.57 2.28
C GLN A 271 -1.70 -13.13 1.60
N HIS A 272 -1.44 -12.75 0.34
CA HIS A 272 -0.27 -13.21 -0.39
C HIS A 272 1.04 -12.71 0.25
N ARG A 273 1.12 -11.43 0.65
CA ARG A 273 2.26 -10.91 1.40
C ARG A 273 2.44 -11.62 2.75
N ALA A 274 1.36 -11.85 3.49
CA ALA A 274 1.40 -12.59 4.75
C ALA A 274 1.96 -14.01 4.58
N PHE A 275 1.66 -14.66 3.46
CA PHE A 275 2.25 -15.95 3.11
C PHE A 275 3.74 -15.85 2.82
N GLU A 276 4.19 -14.84 2.06
CA GLU A 276 5.62 -14.62 1.78
C GLU A 276 6.41 -14.26 3.04
N GLU A 277 5.82 -13.49 3.95
CA GLU A 277 6.40 -13.16 5.26
C GLU A 277 6.55 -14.42 6.12
N ALA A 278 5.54 -15.30 6.14
CA ALA A 278 5.63 -16.59 6.81
C ALA A 278 6.71 -17.50 6.22
N LEU A 279 6.80 -17.55 4.89
CA LEU A 279 7.82 -18.33 4.20
C LEU A 279 9.23 -17.81 4.50
N THR A 280 9.42 -16.49 4.44
CA THR A 280 10.70 -15.84 4.77
C THR A 280 11.13 -16.15 6.20
N MET A 281 10.22 -16.04 7.18
CA MET A 281 10.53 -16.43 8.56
C MET A 281 10.91 -17.90 8.66
N THR A 282 10.19 -18.78 7.96
CA THR A 282 10.44 -20.23 7.96
C THR A 282 11.83 -20.55 7.42
N ASP A 283 12.16 -20.01 6.25
CA ASP A 283 13.45 -20.21 5.58
C ASP A 283 14.61 -19.73 6.46
N LEU A 284 14.48 -18.56 7.07
CA LEU A 284 15.47 -18.02 8.00
C LEU A 284 15.62 -18.92 9.23
N LEU A 285 14.53 -19.30 9.89
CA LEU A 285 14.57 -20.14 11.09
C LEU A 285 15.13 -21.54 10.80
N ALA A 286 14.91 -22.09 9.60
CA ALA A 286 15.44 -23.39 9.19
C ALA A 286 16.98 -23.41 9.06
N THR A 287 17.63 -22.25 8.92
CA THR A 287 19.10 -22.16 8.93
C THR A 287 19.70 -22.33 10.33
N LEU A 288 18.89 -22.23 11.38
CA LEU A 288 19.36 -22.31 12.76
C LEU A 288 19.52 -23.76 13.22
N GLN A 289 20.63 -24.03 13.92
CA GLN A 289 20.85 -25.33 14.55
C GLN A 289 20.05 -25.46 15.85
N ALA A 290 19.58 -26.68 16.11
CA ALA A 290 18.92 -27.04 17.37
C ALA A 290 19.87 -26.82 18.55
N SER A 291 19.60 -25.78 19.36
CA SER A 291 20.34 -25.47 20.58
C SER A 291 19.38 -24.88 21.61
N GLU A 292 19.69 -25.04 22.91
CA GLU A 292 18.87 -24.44 23.98
C GLU A 292 18.77 -22.92 23.85
N GLN A 293 19.84 -22.27 23.38
CA GLN A 293 19.87 -20.83 23.18
C GLN A 293 18.90 -20.40 22.07
N ASN A 294 18.93 -21.05 20.91
CA ASN A 294 18.01 -20.73 19.81
C ASN A 294 16.56 -21.09 20.17
N SER A 295 16.34 -22.21 20.85
CA SER A 295 15.00 -22.66 21.25
C SER A 295 14.32 -21.71 22.26
N ARG A 296 15.12 -20.95 23.02
CA ARG A 296 14.63 -19.99 24.02
C ARG A 296 14.67 -18.54 23.55
N ASP A 297 15.09 -18.25 22.32
CA ASP A 297 15.07 -16.88 21.82
C ASP A 297 13.62 -16.39 21.66
N PRO A 298 13.24 -15.26 22.30
CA PRO A 298 11.87 -14.76 22.25
C PRO A 298 11.40 -14.40 20.84
N LEU A 299 12.30 -13.90 19.98
CA LEU A 299 11.95 -13.53 18.61
C LEU A 299 11.68 -14.79 17.78
N TYR A 300 12.51 -15.82 17.91
CA TYR A 300 12.33 -17.06 17.15
C TYR A 300 11.03 -17.77 17.53
N THR A 301 10.71 -17.75 18.83
CA THR A 301 9.43 -18.27 19.34
C THR A 301 8.25 -17.52 18.73
N LYS A 302 8.26 -16.18 18.74
CA LYS A 302 7.22 -15.35 18.12
C LYS A 302 7.07 -15.63 16.63
N CYS A 303 8.18 -15.73 15.89
CA CYS A 303 8.15 -16.02 14.46
C CYS A 303 7.57 -17.42 14.18
N LYS A 304 7.96 -18.45 14.96
CA LYS A 304 7.37 -19.79 14.88
C LYS A 304 5.87 -19.78 15.12
N GLU A 305 5.41 -19.07 16.13
CA GLU A 305 3.98 -18.93 16.45
C GLU A 305 3.23 -18.24 15.31
N ALA A 306 3.78 -17.17 14.75
CA ALA A 306 3.20 -16.46 13.60
C ALA A 306 3.09 -17.37 12.36
N VAL A 307 4.13 -18.17 12.06
CA VAL A 307 4.07 -19.14 10.94
C VAL A 307 2.99 -20.19 11.18
N ARG A 308 2.91 -20.76 12.39
CA ARG A 308 1.84 -21.73 12.75
C ARG A 308 0.46 -21.13 12.60
N GLN A 309 0.26 -19.88 13.05
CA GLN A 309 -0.99 -19.17 12.90
C GLN A 309 -1.36 -18.98 11.42
N MET A 310 -0.38 -18.71 10.55
CA MET A 310 -0.62 -18.61 9.11
C MET A 310 -1.00 -19.95 8.47
N ILE A 311 -0.36 -21.05 8.86
CA ILE A 311 -0.72 -22.42 8.43
C ILE A 311 -2.19 -22.71 8.79
N ASP A 312 -2.56 -22.46 10.04
CA ASP A 312 -3.94 -22.63 10.53
C ASP A 312 -4.94 -21.78 9.74
N LEU A 313 -4.60 -20.52 9.44
CA LEU A 313 -5.46 -19.62 8.67
C LEU A 313 -5.65 -20.11 7.23
N LEU A 314 -4.59 -20.56 6.56
CA LEU A 314 -4.66 -21.10 5.20
C LEU A 314 -5.51 -22.38 5.14
N GLN A 315 -5.52 -23.18 6.20
CA GLN A 315 -6.37 -24.37 6.29
C GLN A 315 -7.86 -24.00 6.44
N ARG A 316 -8.17 -22.93 7.18
CA ARG A 316 -9.55 -22.52 7.51
C ARG A 316 -10.20 -21.64 6.43
N GLN A 317 -9.44 -20.82 5.71
CA GLN A 317 -9.99 -19.86 4.75
C GLN A 317 -10.42 -20.55 3.42
N GLY A 318 -11.73 -20.52 3.14
CA GLY A 318 -12.35 -21.16 1.97
C GLY A 318 -12.23 -20.44 0.62
N GLY A 319 -11.52 -19.31 0.53
CA GLY A 319 -11.31 -18.58 -0.74
C GLY A 319 -10.30 -19.30 -1.65
N SER A 320 -10.69 -19.60 -2.90
CA SER A 320 -9.91 -20.34 -3.90
C SER A 320 -9.15 -21.53 -3.33
N GLN A 321 -9.95 -22.53 -2.97
CA GLN A 321 -9.56 -23.72 -2.23
C GLN A 321 -8.25 -24.36 -2.73
N GLU A 322 -7.96 -24.33 -4.03
CA GLU A 322 -6.74 -24.92 -4.59
C GLU A 322 -5.47 -24.14 -4.27
N MET A 323 -5.46 -22.82 -4.42
CA MET A 323 -4.27 -22.01 -4.13
C MET A 323 -3.96 -22.00 -2.63
N ASN A 324 -4.98 -21.91 -1.77
CA ASN A 324 -4.78 -22.02 -0.33
C ASN A 324 -4.25 -23.41 0.06
N LYS A 325 -4.71 -24.49 -0.59
CA LYS A 325 -4.14 -25.84 -0.41
C LYS A 325 -2.67 -25.90 -0.82
N HIS A 326 -2.30 -25.33 -1.96
CA HIS A 326 -0.90 -25.29 -2.41
C HIS A 326 -0.02 -24.47 -1.46
N ARG A 327 -0.46 -23.26 -1.08
CA ARG A 327 0.25 -22.41 -0.10
C ARG A 327 0.38 -23.11 1.25
N HIS A 328 -0.69 -23.71 1.75
CA HIS A 328 -0.67 -24.48 2.99
C HIS A 328 0.34 -25.63 2.91
N GLY A 329 0.31 -26.45 1.85
CA GLY A 329 1.25 -27.55 1.66
C GLY A 329 2.70 -27.09 1.57
N ALA A 330 2.97 -26.01 0.83
CA ALA A 330 4.31 -25.43 0.70
C ALA A 330 4.84 -24.90 2.03
N LEU A 331 4.04 -24.13 2.77
CA LEU A 331 4.46 -23.58 4.06
C LEU A 331 4.64 -24.67 5.11
N LEU A 332 3.79 -25.70 5.12
CA LEU A 332 3.91 -26.83 6.03
C LEU A 332 5.21 -27.60 5.78
N ALA A 333 5.50 -27.94 4.52
CA ALA A 333 6.74 -28.60 4.14
C ALA A 333 7.98 -27.77 4.49
N ALA A 334 7.97 -26.46 4.25
CA ALA A 334 9.05 -25.58 4.68
C ALA A 334 9.21 -25.58 6.20
N TYR A 335 8.10 -25.58 6.94
CA TYR A 335 8.11 -25.53 8.41
C TYR A 335 8.67 -26.79 9.06
N GLU A 336 8.57 -27.95 8.41
CA GLU A 336 9.17 -29.21 8.88
C GLU A 336 10.70 -29.14 8.98
N HIS A 337 11.34 -28.22 8.25
CA HIS A 337 12.79 -28.02 8.30
C HIS A 337 13.26 -27.12 9.46
N VAL A 338 12.34 -26.51 10.21
CA VAL A 338 12.69 -25.68 11.37
C VAL A 338 13.04 -26.57 12.56
N ALA A 339 14.32 -26.60 12.93
CA ALA A 339 14.87 -27.53 13.93
C ALA A 339 14.86 -27.02 15.39
N ILE A 340 14.47 -25.75 15.62
CA ILE A 340 14.51 -25.06 16.93
C ILE A 340 13.15 -24.89 17.58
#